data_AF-Q9PTM8-F1
#
_entry.id   AF-Q9PTM8-F1
#
_cell.length_a   1.000
_cell.length_b   1.000
_cell.length_c   1.000
_cell.angle_alpha   90.00
_cell.angle_beta   90.00
_cell.angle_gamma   90.00
#
_symmetry.space_group_name_H-M   'P 1'
#
loop_
_entity.id
_entity.type
_entity.pdbx_description
1 polymer ?
#
loop_
_entity_poly.entity_id
_entity_poly.type
_entity_poly.pdbx_seq_one_letter_code
_entity_poly.pdbx_strand_id
1 'polypeptide(L)'
;QVLAQDCTPELKFIVLLKTDQSQEQNHINVKIANIDVDLYPRDSEIVVKVNGVEIPTSNLPYQHPEGKIQIRQSEMGVALHAPSLGLQEVYFDMNTLRVKVVDWMKGQTCGLCGKADGEIRQEYRTPNKRLTKSAVSHAHSWVLSGKSCRDATE
;
A
#
# COMPACT_ATOMS: atom_id res chain seq x y z
N GLN A 1 -8.14 0.61 3.89
CA GLN A 1 -8.48 -0.06 2.62
C GLN A 1 -7.27 -0.82 2.12
N VAL A 2 -7.45 -1.99 1.49
CA VAL A 2 -6.38 -2.74 0.82
C VAL A 2 -6.18 -2.21 -0.59
N LEU A 3 -5.03 -1.59 -0.87
CA LEU A 3 -4.71 -1.10 -2.20
C LEU A 3 -4.24 -2.22 -3.11
N ALA A 4 -3.24 -2.97 -2.66
CA ALA A 4 -2.70 -4.11 -3.37
C ALA A 4 -2.12 -5.10 -2.35
N GLN A 5 -2.31 -6.39 -2.59
CA GLN A 5 -1.64 -7.45 -1.85
C GLN A 5 -1.29 -8.60 -2.78
N ASP A 6 -0.31 -9.40 -2.37
CA ASP A 6 -0.02 -10.69 -2.97
C ASP A 6 -1.20 -11.65 -2.72
N CYS A 7 -1.79 -12.15 -3.79
CA CYS A 7 -2.94 -13.06 -3.75
C CYS A 7 -2.56 -14.50 -4.17
N THR A 8 -1.26 -14.83 -4.16
CA THR A 8 -0.75 -16.20 -4.29
C THR A 8 -0.89 -16.97 -2.97
N PRO A 9 -0.62 -18.30 -2.93
CA PRO A 9 -0.64 -19.07 -1.68
C PRO A 9 0.36 -18.56 -0.62
N GLU A 10 1.39 -17.84 -1.03
CA GLU A 10 2.39 -17.24 -0.15
C GLU A 10 2.21 -15.73 -0.16
N LEU A 11 1.54 -15.19 0.87
CA LEU A 11 1.28 -13.76 1.03
C LEU A 11 2.59 -13.01 1.36
N LYS A 12 3.26 -12.44 0.34
CA LYS A 12 4.54 -11.74 0.51
C LYS A 12 4.40 -10.28 0.94
N PHE A 13 3.35 -9.59 0.49
CA PHE A 13 3.12 -8.19 0.85
C PHE A 13 1.63 -7.81 0.92
N ILE A 14 1.34 -6.76 1.71
CA ILE A 14 0.09 -6.02 1.70
C ILE A 14 0.41 -4.52 1.73
N VAL A 15 -0.21 -3.74 0.86
CA VAL A 15 -0.21 -2.27 0.86
C VAL A 15 -1.59 -1.78 1.27
N LEU A 16 -1.64 -1.03 2.36
CA LEU A 16 -2.85 -0.49 2.96
C LEU A 16 -2.87 1.03 2.87
N LEU A 17 -4.03 1.59 2.57
CA LEU A 17 -4.34 3.00 2.74
C LEU A 17 -5.25 3.17 3.95
N LYS A 18 -4.82 3.97 4.90
CA LYS A 18 -5.65 4.46 6.00
C LYS A 18 -5.85 5.96 5.81
N THR A 19 -7.09 6.37 5.66
CA THR A 19 -7.45 7.80 5.67
C THR A 19 -7.78 8.16 7.12
N ASP A 20 -7.04 9.11 7.69
CA ASP A 20 -7.40 9.66 8.99
C ASP A 20 -8.58 10.63 8.81
N GLN A 21 -9.76 10.25 9.33
CA GLN A 21 -10.96 11.09 9.24
C GLN A 21 -10.83 12.41 10.05
N SER A 22 -9.91 12.49 11.00
CA SER A 22 -9.73 13.67 11.85
C SER A 22 -8.76 14.71 11.28
N GLN A 23 -7.81 14.28 10.44
CA GLN A 23 -6.77 15.13 9.85
C GLN A 23 -6.82 15.15 8.31
N GLU A 24 -7.71 14.37 7.69
CA GLU A 24 -7.81 14.15 6.23
C GLU A 24 -6.49 13.70 5.58
N GLN A 25 -5.61 13.04 6.35
CA GLN A 25 -4.30 12.62 5.87
C GLN A 25 -4.28 11.15 5.48
N ASN A 26 -3.59 10.86 4.37
CA ASN A 26 -3.33 9.52 3.91
C ASN A 26 -2.14 8.94 4.67
N HIS A 27 -2.36 7.78 5.28
CA HIS A 27 -1.34 6.98 5.94
C HIS A 27 -1.22 5.66 5.18
N ILE A 28 -0.06 5.41 4.60
CA ILE A 28 0.24 4.18 3.87
C ILE A 28 0.95 3.21 4.82
N ASN A 29 0.44 2.00 4.94
CA ASN A 29 1.08 0.93 5.69
C ASN A 29 1.44 -0.21 4.73
N VAL A 30 2.72 -0.58 4.69
CA VAL A 30 3.23 -1.68 3.87
C VAL A 30 3.70 -2.80 4.79
N LYS A 31 3.04 -3.95 4.71
CA LYS A 31 3.38 -5.16 5.48
C LYS A 31 4.13 -6.13 4.59
N ILE A 32 5.34 -6.50 4.99
CA ILE A 32 6.21 -7.46 4.28
C ILE A 32 6.78 -8.42 5.32
N ALA A 33 6.31 -9.67 5.33
CA ALA A 33 6.63 -10.64 6.37
C ALA A 33 6.44 -10.07 7.80
N ASN A 34 7.52 -9.93 8.57
CA ASN A 34 7.59 -9.36 9.91
C ASN A 34 7.92 -7.85 9.93
N ILE A 35 8.01 -7.22 8.77
CA ILE A 35 8.36 -5.81 8.61
C ILE A 35 7.09 -5.01 8.35
N ASP A 36 6.88 -3.98 9.15
CA ASP A 36 5.79 -3.03 9.03
C ASP A 36 6.36 -1.64 8.73
N VAL A 37 5.99 -1.07 7.58
CA VAL A 37 6.46 0.26 7.16
C VAL A 37 5.28 1.22 7.08
N ASP A 38 5.33 2.27 7.89
CA ASP A 38 4.37 3.36 7.88
C ASP A 38 4.95 4.57 7.14
N LEU A 39 4.17 5.12 6.20
CA LEU A 39 4.46 6.37 5.49
C LEU A 39 3.28 7.32 5.68
N TYR A 40 3.53 8.50 6.21
CA TYR A 40 2.48 9.52 6.39
C TYR A 40 3.06 10.93 6.38
N PRO A 41 2.28 11.94 5.96
CA PRO A 41 2.72 13.32 5.96
C PRO A 41 2.78 13.88 7.40
N ARG A 42 3.81 14.66 7.70
CA ARG A 42 3.92 15.50 8.90
C ARG A 42 4.73 16.74 8.56
N ASP A 43 4.17 17.92 8.80
CA ASP A 43 4.85 19.21 8.56
C ASP A 43 5.41 19.38 7.13
N SER A 44 4.67 18.92 6.12
CA SER A 44 5.06 18.91 4.69
C SER A 44 6.19 17.94 4.31
N GLU A 45 6.60 17.06 5.21
CA GLU A 45 7.53 15.97 4.94
C GLU A 45 6.83 14.61 5.05
N ILE A 46 7.37 13.60 4.35
CA ILE A 46 6.93 12.22 4.50
C ILE A 46 7.73 11.57 5.62
N VAL A 47 7.04 11.23 6.71
CA VAL A 47 7.61 10.47 7.82
C VAL A 47 7.64 9.00 7.45
N VAL A 48 8.78 8.35 7.73
CA VAL A 48 8.97 6.92 7.55
C VAL A 48 9.12 6.28 8.92
N LYS A 49 8.31 5.27 9.23
CA LYS A 49 8.58 4.37 10.37
C LYS A 49 8.75 2.94 9.88
N VAL A 50 9.71 2.25 10.47
CA VAL A 50 9.93 0.82 10.26
C VAL A 50 9.78 0.12 11.61
N ASN A 51 8.82 -0.79 11.70
CA ASN A 51 8.45 -1.50 12.94
C ASN A 51 8.18 -0.53 14.11
N GLY A 52 7.51 0.59 13.83
CA GLY A 52 7.19 1.63 14.82
C GLY A 52 8.33 2.60 15.16
N VAL A 53 9.55 2.36 14.67
CA VAL A 53 10.70 3.24 14.86
C VAL A 53 10.82 4.21 13.69
N GLU A 54 10.85 5.50 14.00
CA GLU A 54 11.01 6.55 12.98
C GLU A 54 12.42 6.54 12.40
N ILE A 55 12.51 6.56 11.07
CA ILE A 55 13.75 6.64 10.31
C ILE A 55 13.90 8.09 9.83
N PRO A 56 14.87 8.85 10.35
CA PRO A 56 15.11 10.21 9.89
C PRO A 56 15.38 10.23 8.38
N THR A 57 14.90 11.26 7.69
CA THR A 57 15.17 11.48 6.26
C THR A 57 16.67 11.54 5.97
N SER A 58 17.48 12.07 6.90
CA SER A 58 18.95 12.07 6.84
C SER A 58 19.59 10.67 6.84
N ASN A 59 18.84 9.64 7.24
CA ASN A 59 19.30 8.24 7.27
C ASN A 59 18.81 7.44 6.06
N LEU A 60 18.21 8.09 5.06
CA LEU A 60 17.89 7.47 3.79
C LEU A 60 19.11 7.52 2.84
N PRO A 61 19.40 6.46 2.07
CA PRO A 61 18.60 5.25 1.92
C PRO A 61 18.71 4.29 3.10
N TYR A 62 17.57 3.82 3.59
CA TYR A 62 17.50 2.79 4.62
C TYR A 62 17.49 1.40 3.98
N GLN A 63 18.34 0.51 4.45
CA GLN A 63 18.38 -0.90 4.08
C GLN A 63 18.05 -1.74 5.30
N HIS A 64 17.00 -2.56 5.22
CA HIS A 64 16.65 -3.44 6.35
C HIS A 64 17.72 -4.54 6.52
N PRO A 65 18.12 -4.91 7.76
CA PRO A 65 19.17 -5.91 8.02
C PRO A 65 18.92 -7.28 7.37
N GLU A 66 17.65 -7.68 7.23
CA GLU A 66 17.26 -8.92 6.54
C GLU A 66 17.38 -8.84 5.00
N GLY A 67 17.79 -7.71 4.43
CA GLY A 67 17.96 -7.52 2.99
C GLY A 67 16.66 -7.44 2.17
N LYS A 68 15.49 -7.53 2.82
CA LYS A 68 14.18 -7.65 2.17
C LYS A 68 13.65 -6.34 1.57
N ILE A 69 13.98 -5.20 2.18
CA ILE A 69 13.44 -3.89 1.77
C ILE A 69 14.54 -2.82 1.72
N GLN A 70 14.36 -1.87 0.81
CA GLN A 70 15.12 -0.63 0.74
C GLN A 70 14.15 0.55 0.67
N ILE A 71 14.41 1.60 1.44
CA ILE A 71 13.62 2.84 1.42
C ILE A 71 14.52 3.98 1.02
N ARG A 72 14.13 4.80 0.06
CA ARG A 72 14.93 5.91 -0.48
C ARG A 72 14.09 7.17 -0.61
N GLN A 73 14.72 8.32 -0.48
CA GLN A 73 14.12 9.56 -0.93
C GLN A 73 14.05 9.55 -2.47
N SER A 74 12.91 9.96 -3.02
CA SER A 74 12.68 9.98 -4.46
C SER A 74 11.84 11.20 -4.80
N GLU A 75 12.30 12.04 -5.73
CA GLU A 75 11.61 13.28 -6.10
C GLU A 75 11.23 14.13 -4.86
N MET A 76 9.93 14.33 -4.62
CA MET A 76 9.38 15.06 -3.47
C MET A 76 8.86 14.14 -2.36
N GLY A 77 9.07 12.83 -2.48
CA GLY A 77 8.51 11.83 -1.59
C GLY A 77 9.50 10.73 -1.21
N VAL A 78 8.94 9.57 -0.90
CA VAL A 78 9.68 8.38 -0.47
C VAL A 78 9.26 7.19 -1.33
N ALA A 79 10.25 6.38 -1.71
CA ALA A 79 10.04 5.13 -2.42
C ALA A 79 10.52 3.94 -1.57
N LEU A 80 9.63 2.97 -1.36
CA LEU A 80 9.96 1.66 -0.79
C LEU A 80 10.10 0.63 -1.92
N HIS A 81 11.16 -0.17 -1.86
CA HIS A 81 11.46 -1.23 -2.82
C HIS A 81 11.59 -2.58 -2.11
N ALA A 82 10.95 -3.60 -2.65
CA ALA A 82 11.10 -5.00 -2.23
C ALA A 82 10.94 -5.96 -3.43
N PRO A 83 11.75 -5.81 -4.49
CA PRO A 83 11.53 -6.50 -5.76
C PRO A 83 11.65 -8.03 -5.66
N SER A 84 12.49 -8.54 -4.74
CA SER A 84 12.59 -9.99 -4.45
C SER A 84 11.30 -10.59 -3.90
N LEU A 85 10.38 -9.74 -3.42
CA LEU A 85 9.10 -10.12 -2.83
C LEU A 85 7.91 -9.74 -3.71
N GLY A 86 8.15 -9.25 -4.93
CA GLY A 86 7.10 -8.91 -5.88
C GLY A 86 6.77 -7.42 -5.96
N LEU A 87 7.28 -6.61 -5.04
CA LEU A 87 6.94 -5.19 -4.92
C LEU A 87 8.07 -4.32 -5.48
N GLN A 88 7.91 -3.85 -6.71
CA GLN A 88 8.92 -3.06 -7.41
C GLN A 88 9.10 -1.68 -6.75
N GLU A 89 8.00 -1.00 -6.42
CA GLU A 89 8.00 0.34 -5.83
C GLU A 89 6.66 0.63 -5.13
N VAL A 90 6.73 1.17 -3.92
CA VAL A 90 5.64 1.95 -3.32
C VAL A 90 6.16 3.36 -3.16
N TYR A 91 5.69 4.26 -4.02
CA TYR A 91 6.05 5.68 -4.00
C TYR A 91 4.92 6.47 -3.34
N PHE A 92 5.29 7.35 -2.41
CA PHE A 92 4.35 8.22 -1.71
C PHE A 92 4.93 9.62 -1.53
N ASP A 93 4.16 10.62 -1.95
CA ASP A 93 4.36 12.04 -1.65
C ASP A 93 3.03 12.66 -1.18
N MET A 94 3.00 13.99 -1.02
CA MET A 94 1.81 14.72 -0.54
C MET A 94 0.58 14.57 -1.45
N ASN A 95 0.76 14.25 -2.73
CA ASN A 95 -0.29 14.28 -3.75
C ASN A 95 -0.49 12.93 -4.45
N THR A 96 0.51 12.06 -4.40
CA THR A 96 0.64 10.90 -5.27
C THR A 96 0.98 9.67 -4.46
N LEU A 97 0.21 8.61 -4.71
CA LEU A 97 0.54 7.26 -4.31
C LEU A 97 0.64 6.39 -5.56
N ARG A 98 1.77 5.70 -5.71
CA ARG A 98 1.98 4.72 -6.78
C ARG A 98 2.43 3.40 -6.18
N VAL A 99 1.77 2.33 -6.61
CA VAL A 99 2.19 0.95 -6.31
C VAL A 99 2.54 0.28 -7.63
N LYS A 100 3.79 -0.16 -7.76
CA LYS A 100 4.28 -0.94 -8.89
C LYS A 100 4.73 -2.30 -8.39
N VAL A 101 4.31 -3.33 -9.11
CA VAL A 101 4.77 -4.70 -8.90
C VAL A 101 5.72 -5.10 -10.02
N VAL A 102 6.55 -6.10 -9.75
CA VAL A 102 7.42 -6.70 -10.76
C VAL A 102 6.62 -7.50 -11.79
N ASP A 103 7.17 -7.71 -12.98
CA ASP A 103 6.46 -8.36 -14.09
C ASP A 103 5.94 -9.76 -13.76
N TRP A 104 6.69 -10.52 -12.96
CA TRP A 104 6.26 -11.87 -12.57
C TRP A 104 5.10 -11.88 -11.57
N MET A 105 4.67 -10.73 -11.03
CA MET A 105 3.44 -10.59 -10.22
C MET A 105 2.20 -10.27 -11.06
N LYS A 106 2.32 -10.16 -12.39
CA LYS A 106 1.19 -9.95 -13.29
C LYS A 106 0.10 -11.00 -13.06
N GLY A 107 -1.13 -10.56 -12.84
CA GLY A 107 -2.29 -11.43 -12.59
C GLY A 107 -2.38 -12.01 -11.17
N GLN A 108 -1.41 -11.74 -10.31
CA GLN A 108 -1.27 -12.38 -8.99
C GLN A 108 -1.57 -11.43 -7.82
N THR A 109 -1.88 -10.18 -8.10
CA THR A 109 -2.30 -9.22 -7.08
C THR A 109 -3.82 -9.18 -6.91
N CYS A 110 -4.26 -8.62 -5.79
CA CYS A 110 -5.65 -8.25 -5.58
C CYS A 110 -5.72 -7.02 -4.67
N GLY A 111 -6.85 -6.32 -4.68
CA GLY A 111 -7.04 -5.04 -4.01
C GLY A 111 -7.70 -4.02 -4.93
N LEU A 112 -7.72 -2.75 -4.51
CA LEU A 112 -8.22 -1.65 -5.32
C LEU A 112 -7.42 -1.40 -6.60
N CYS A 113 -6.13 -1.74 -6.62
CA CYS A 113 -5.29 -1.68 -7.82
C CYS A 113 -5.50 -2.89 -8.76
N GLY A 114 -6.41 -3.81 -8.43
CA GLY A 114 -6.73 -4.97 -9.26
C GLY A 114 -5.62 -6.02 -9.33
N LYS A 115 -5.59 -6.75 -10.47
CA LYS A 115 -4.70 -7.91 -10.69
C LYS A 115 -3.37 -7.57 -11.38
N ALA A 116 -3.15 -6.31 -11.73
CA ALA A 116 -1.98 -5.87 -12.50
C ALA A 116 -1.78 -6.64 -13.83
N ASP A 117 -2.83 -7.20 -14.45
CA ASP A 117 -2.76 -7.99 -15.69
C ASP A 117 -3.01 -7.17 -16.97
N GLY A 118 -3.31 -5.88 -16.83
CA GLY A 118 -3.64 -4.98 -17.94
C GLY A 118 -5.08 -5.12 -18.44
N GLU A 119 -5.91 -5.95 -17.77
CA GLU A 119 -7.34 -6.04 -18.06
C GLU A 119 -8.09 -4.89 -17.38
N ILE A 120 -8.85 -4.13 -18.18
CA ILE A 120 -9.58 -2.93 -17.75
C ILE A 120 -11.11 -3.12 -17.75
N ARG A 121 -11.62 -4.24 -18.27
CA ARG A 121 -13.08 -4.49 -18.38
C ARG A 121 -13.69 -5.07 -17.12
N GLN A 122 -12.88 -5.71 -16.27
CA GLN A 122 -13.34 -6.45 -15.09
C GLN A 122 -12.65 -5.96 -13.80
N GLU A 123 -12.45 -4.65 -13.68
CA GLU A 123 -11.66 -4.04 -12.60
C GLU A 123 -12.35 -4.12 -11.25
N TYR A 124 -13.69 -4.04 -11.21
CA TYR A 124 -14.47 -4.00 -9.98
C TYR A 124 -14.74 -5.39 -9.39
N ARG A 125 -13.67 -6.17 -9.22
CA ARG A 125 -13.72 -7.48 -8.58
C ARG A 125 -13.50 -7.35 -7.08
N THR A 126 -14.45 -7.84 -6.30
CA THR A 126 -14.43 -7.79 -4.82
C THR A 126 -13.58 -8.94 -4.24
N PRO A 127 -13.22 -8.91 -2.95
CA PRO A 127 -12.43 -9.97 -2.31
C PRO A 127 -13.07 -11.37 -2.43
N ASN A 128 -14.40 -11.46 -2.44
CA ASN A 128 -15.14 -12.72 -2.65
C ASN A 128 -15.27 -13.11 -4.13
N LYS A 129 -14.45 -12.54 -5.01
CA LYS A 129 -14.35 -12.82 -6.45
C LYS A 129 -15.58 -12.43 -7.30
N ARG A 130 -16.54 -11.71 -6.71
CA ARG A 130 -17.72 -11.20 -7.42
C ARG A 130 -17.37 -9.94 -8.20
N LEU A 131 -18.09 -9.71 -9.30
CA LEU A 131 -18.00 -8.48 -10.09
C LEU A 131 -19.14 -7.56 -9.68
N THR A 132 -18.82 -6.30 -9.37
CA THR A 132 -19.82 -5.24 -9.19
C THR A 132 -19.75 -4.25 -10.33
N LYS A 133 -20.85 -3.54 -10.58
CA LYS A 133 -20.90 -2.43 -11.54
C LYS A 133 -20.60 -1.07 -10.88
N SER A 134 -20.57 -1.03 -9.55
CA SER A 134 -20.38 0.19 -8.77
C SER A 134 -18.94 0.30 -8.27
N ALA A 135 -18.25 1.35 -8.68
CA ALA A 135 -16.91 1.69 -8.19
C ALA A 135 -16.91 1.88 -6.66
N VAL A 136 -17.96 2.51 -6.13
CA VAL A 136 -18.15 2.73 -4.69
C VAL A 136 -18.26 1.39 -3.96
N SER A 137 -19.14 0.49 -4.42
CA SER A 137 -19.28 -0.83 -3.79
C SER A 137 -17.99 -1.65 -3.87
N HIS A 138 -17.23 -1.51 -4.96
CA HIS A 138 -15.91 -2.11 -5.06
C HIS A 138 -14.94 -1.54 -4.02
N ALA A 139 -14.86 -0.21 -3.89
CA ALA A 139 -14.03 0.48 -2.91
C ALA A 139 -14.34 0.05 -1.47
N HIS A 140 -15.62 0.06 -1.10
CA HIS A 140 -16.08 -0.36 0.23
C HIS A 140 -15.77 -1.84 0.51
N SER A 141 -15.80 -2.71 -0.51
CA SER A 141 -15.49 -4.14 -0.30
C SER A 141 -14.05 -4.42 0.13
N TRP A 142 -13.13 -3.47 -0.06
CA TRP A 142 -11.72 -3.55 0.34
C TRP A 142 -11.41 -2.77 1.63
N VAL A 143 -12.43 -2.28 2.33
CA VAL A 143 -12.27 -1.73 3.68
C VAL A 143 -12.06 -2.88 4.66
N LEU A 144 -11.00 -2.81 5.46
CA LEU A 144 -10.79 -3.74 6.56
C LEU A 144 -11.59 -3.27 7.77
N SER A 145 -12.38 -4.15 8.37
CA SER A 145 -13.11 -3.86 9.60
C SER A 145 -12.11 -3.67 10.76
N GLY A 146 -11.77 -2.42 11.05
CA GLY A 146 -11.01 -2.05 12.24
C GLY A 146 -11.93 -1.86 13.45
N LYS A 147 -11.37 -1.85 14.67
CA LYS A 147 -12.12 -1.53 15.91
C LYS A 147 -12.77 -0.12 15.90
N SER A 148 -12.39 0.74 14.95
CA SER A 148 -12.98 2.06 14.72
C SER A 148 -12.80 2.46 13.26
N CYS A 149 -13.64 1.92 12.38
CA CYS A 149 -14.01 2.60 11.15
C CYS A 149 -15.50 2.87 11.27
N ARG A 150 -15.87 4.09 11.68
CA ARG A 150 -17.26 4.53 11.55
C ARG A 150 -17.42 5.04 10.12
N ASP A 151 -18.35 4.44 9.39
CA ASP A 151 -18.79 5.02 8.13
C ASP A 151 -19.47 6.36 8.45
N ALA A 152 -19.23 7.38 7.63
CA ALA A 152 -19.80 8.73 7.81
C ALA A 152 -21.34 8.77 7.59
N THR A 153 -21.98 7.62 7.47
CA THR A 153 -23.41 7.43 7.19
C THR A 153 -24.17 6.69 8.30
N GLU A 154 -23.53 6.44 9.45
CA GLU A 154 -24.23 6.01 10.68
C GLU A 154 -24.43 7.16 11.67
#